data_AF-A0A964KUT6-F1
#
_entry.id   AF-A0A964KUT6-F1
#
_cell.length_a   1.000
_cell.length_b   1.000
_cell.length_c   1.000
_cell.angle_alpha   90.00
_cell.angle_beta   90.00
_cell.angle_gamma   90.00
#
_symmetry.space_group_name_H-M   'P 1'
#
loop_
_entity.id
_entity.type
_entity.pdbx_description
1 polymer ?
#
loop_
_entity_poly.entity_id
_entity_poly.type
_entity_poly.pdbx_seq_one_letter_code
_entity_poly.pdbx_strand_id
1 'polypeptide(L)'
;MHGMIRISVAALLVALAAMVAIGPPRDAQAQTQVAEGTPRLGGFEPSTGLEAGGTKVTLIGSEFVVGARVEFGGVPATDVVVVSDSRITVTAPRNQRGPTSLTVTNPDGKFGTSGTILFTYQATITSTTAPLIQSVTPPSGSQDGGTTITIVGSRFVAGATVTVSSDPATNVKFINEGTITAVTHANSPGPASIKVTNPDGQIGTTRSAFDFIYSTERNPAAALGLTAPPMTAAQPGYGSAPVVKLPVTGIGLMVFSGGNNAELLRVSGCPQATAAFWASDGLGALVTYVPGTTITAVNAAWNAMFPASLPANTPLIARCA
;
A
#
# COMPACT_ATOMS: atom_id res chain seq x y z
N MET A 1 -36.54 37.07 -108.46
CA MET A 1 -36.17 36.00 -109.41
C MET A 1 -35.70 34.81 -108.61
N HIS A 2 -36.33 33.65 -108.84
CA HIS A 2 -35.88 32.29 -108.50
C HIS A 2 -35.56 32.03 -107.00
N GLY A 3 -36.11 31.04 -106.33
CA GLY A 3 -36.79 29.84 -106.79
C GLY A 3 -36.67 28.85 -105.64
N MET A 4 -37.79 28.21 -105.31
CA MET A 4 -37.84 27.04 -104.43
C MET A 4 -36.86 25.97 -104.93
N ILE A 5 -36.33 25.13 -104.04
CA ILE A 5 -36.44 23.68 -104.18
C ILE A 5 -36.22 23.02 -102.81
N ARG A 6 -37.15 22.12 -102.52
CA ARG A 6 -37.34 21.29 -101.33
C ARG A 6 -36.35 20.13 -101.32
N ILE A 7 -36.16 19.48 -100.17
CA ILE A 7 -36.51 18.07 -99.94
C ILE A 7 -36.22 17.71 -98.46
N SER A 8 -37.27 17.22 -97.80
CA SER A 8 -37.27 16.62 -96.46
C SER A 8 -36.58 15.25 -96.45
N VAL A 9 -36.15 14.79 -95.27
CA VAL A 9 -36.78 13.68 -94.50
C VAL A 9 -35.82 13.20 -93.38
N ALA A 10 -36.34 13.21 -92.14
CA ALA A 10 -36.09 12.33 -90.97
C ALA A 10 -34.65 12.08 -90.50
N ALA A 11 -34.30 12.03 -89.21
CA ALA A 11 -34.94 11.56 -87.99
C ALA A 11 -34.03 12.03 -86.81
N LEU A 12 -34.32 12.03 -85.52
CA LEU A 12 -35.49 11.95 -84.64
C LEU A 12 -34.87 11.90 -83.22
N LEU A 13 -35.30 12.79 -82.30
CA LEU A 13 -35.19 12.69 -80.83
C LEU A 13 -33.76 12.83 -80.19
N VAL A 14 -33.47 13.60 -79.12
CA VAL A 14 -34.25 14.09 -77.96
C VAL A 14 -33.58 15.35 -77.32
N ALA A 15 -34.43 16.30 -76.91
CA ALA A 15 -34.34 17.29 -75.80
C ALA A 15 -33.31 18.45 -75.78
N LEU A 16 -33.82 19.60 -76.22
CA LEU A 16 -33.77 20.94 -75.58
C LEU A 16 -34.20 20.83 -74.10
N ALA A 17 -33.79 21.60 -73.08
CA ALA A 17 -33.32 22.96 -72.85
C ALA A 17 -32.79 23.02 -71.38
N ALA A 18 -32.19 24.04 -70.77
CA ALA A 18 -31.83 25.42 -71.05
C ALA A 18 -30.75 25.87 -70.02
N MET A 19 -30.14 27.01 -70.30
CA MET A 19 -29.03 27.67 -69.60
C MET A 19 -29.27 28.06 -68.12
N VAL A 20 -28.20 27.85 -67.33
CA VAL A 20 -27.45 28.83 -66.50
C VAL A 20 -28.25 29.73 -65.54
N ALA A 21 -28.16 29.41 -64.24
CA ALA A 21 -28.12 30.38 -63.15
C ALA A 21 -26.85 30.12 -62.32
N ILE A 22 -25.93 31.09 -62.33
CA ILE A 22 -24.69 31.07 -61.56
C ILE A 22 -25.04 31.47 -60.11
N GLY A 23 -25.13 30.49 -59.21
CA GLY A 23 -25.12 30.73 -57.77
C GLY A 23 -23.69 30.96 -57.24
N PRO A 24 -23.51 31.65 -56.10
CA PRO A 24 -22.18 31.91 -55.54
C PRO A 24 -21.44 30.60 -55.21
N PRO A 25 -20.09 30.62 -55.15
CA PRO A 25 -19.29 29.41 -55.06
C PRO A 25 -19.61 28.64 -53.79
N ARG A 26 -19.63 27.30 -53.91
CA ARG A 26 -19.65 26.37 -52.79
C ARG A 26 -18.34 26.52 -52.01
N ASP A 27 -18.27 27.53 -51.15
CA ASP A 27 -17.44 27.39 -49.96
C ASP A 27 -18.08 26.28 -49.13
N ALA A 28 -17.35 25.18 -49.01
CA ALA A 28 -17.64 24.11 -48.09
C ALA A 28 -17.67 24.70 -46.68
N GLN A 29 -18.84 25.20 -46.27
CA GLN A 29 -19.24 25.20 -44.88
C GLN A 29 -19.22 23.72 -44.50
N ALA A 30 -18.11 23.25 -43.93
CA ALA A 30 -18.13 22.13 -43.02
C ALA A 30 -19.02 22.57 -41.84
N GLN A 31 -20.33 22.53 -42.05
CA GLN A 31 -21.27 22.45 -40.96
C GLN A 31 -20.90 21.16 -40.25
N THR A 32 -20.23 21.28 -39.11
CA THR A 32 -20.29 20.27 -38.07
C THR A 32 -21.78 20.02 -37.84
N GLN A 33 -22.35 19.00 -38.49
CA GLN A 33 -23.70 18.58 -38.22
C GLN A 33 -23.71 18.17 -36.75
N VAL A 34 -24.21 19.05 -35.89
CA VAL A 34 -24.56 18.67 -34.53
C VAL A 34 -25.71 17.69 -34.73
N ALA A 35 -25.44 16.40 -34.52
CA ALA A 35 -26.45 15.36 -34.64
C ALA A 35 -27.64 15.78 -33.77
N GLU A 36 -28.79 16.01 -34.39
CA GLU A 36 -29.99 16.45 -33.68
C GLU A 36 -30.58 15.26 -32.92
N GLY A 37 -30.61 15.37 -31.60
CA GLY A 37 -31.22 14.34 -30.78
C GLY A 37 -31.43 14.83 -29.36
N THR A 38 -32.61 14.55 -28.81
CA THR A 38 -32.89 14.77 -27.39
C THR A 38 -32.30 13.57 -26.65
N PRO A 39 -31.22 13.74 -25.87
CA PRO A 39 -30.54 12.60 -25.27
C PRO A 39 -31.50 11.87 -24.32
N ARG A 40 -31.51 10.53 -24.36
CA ARG A 40 -32.33 9.72 -23.46
C ARG A 40 -31.44 8.88 -22.57
N LEU A 41 -31.67 8.97 -21.26
CA LEU A 41 -31.01 8.10 -20.28
C LEU A 41 -31.86 6.85 -20.07
N GLY A 42 -31.26 5.69 -20.34
CA GLY A 42 -31.84 4.36 -20.08
C GLY A 42 -31.28 3.68 -18.83
N GLY A 43 -30.09 4.08 -18.37
CA GLY A 43 -29.47 3.54 -17.17
C GLY A 43 -28.05 4.03 -16.96
N PHE A 44 -27.41 3.50 -15.92
CA PHE A 44 -26.02 3.79 -15.60
C PHE A 44 -25.39 2.62 -14.84
N GLU A 45 -24.11 2.37 -15.09
CA GLU A 45 -23.35 1.27 -14.51
C GLU A 45 -22.00 1.78 -13.97
N PRO A 46 -21.73 1.64 -12.65
CA PRO A 46 -22.64 1.16 -11.61
C PRO A 46 -23.81 2.13 -11.34
N SER A 47 -24.85 1.65 -10.65
CA SER A 47 -26.02 2.46 -10.24
C SER A 47 -25.89 3.16 -8.89
N THR A 48 -24.73 3.01 -8.25
CA THR A 48 -24.39 3.62 -6.98
C THR A 48 -22.99 4.22 -7.04
N GLY A 49 -22.73 5.20 -6.17
CA GLY A 49 -21.42 5.82 -6.00
C GLY A 49 -21.24 6.43 -4.62
N LEU A 50 -20.03 6.89 -4.32
CA LEU A 50 -19.70 7.46 -3.02
C LEU A 50 -20.11 8.93 -2.95
N GLU A 51 -20.67 9.38 -1.82
CA GLU A 51 -21.00 10.81 -1.57
C GLU A 51 -19.78 11.74 -1.72
N ALA A 52 -18.56 11.22 -1.53
CA ALA A 52 -17.31 11.92 -1.77
C ALA A 52 -17.01 12.22 -3.25
N GLY A 53 -17.74 11.58 -4.18
CA GLY A 53 -17.48 11.62 -5.62
C GLY A 53 -16.39 10.63 -6.05
N GLY A 54 -15.96 10.73 -7.31
CA GLY A 54 -14.87 9.93 -7.88
C GLY A 54 -15.30 8.59 -8.49
N THR A 55 -16.55 8.16 -8.32
CA THR A 55 -17.06 6.95 -8.95
C THR A 55 -17.10 7.11 -10.47
N LYS A 56 -16.40 6.24 -11.21
CA LYS A 56 -16.52 6.16 -12.68
C LYS A 56 -17.83 5.49 -13.04
N VAL A 57 -18.64 6.13 -13.87
CA VAL A 57 -19.98 5.69 -14.25
C VAL A 57 -20.10 5.67 -15.77
N THR A 58 -20.63 4.59 -16.32
CA THR A 58 -21.05 4.49 -17.72
C THR A 58 -22.54 4.76 -17.81
N LEU A 59 -22.95 5.85 -18.46
CA LEU A 59 -24.34 6.13 -18.80
C LEU A 59 -24.72 5.34 -20.04
N ILE A 60 -25.90 4.73 -20.02
CA ILE A 60 -26.47 3.94 -21.11
C ILE A 60 -27.73 4.66 -21.59
N GLY A 61 -27.87 4.83 -22.91
CA GLY A 61 -28.96 5.62 -23.45
C GLY A 61 -28.98 5.66 -24.98
N SER A 62 -29.50 6.76 -25.51
CA SER A 62 -29.54 7.04 -26.95
C SER A 62 -29.40 8.54 -27.22
N GLU A 63 -29.02 8.87 -28.45
CA GLU A 63 -28.90 10.24 -28.96
C GLU A 63 -27.86 11.09 -28.20
N PHE A 64 -26.81 10.47 -27.67
CA PHE A 64 -25.68 11.19 -27.08
C PHE A 64 -24.77 11.78 -28.16
N VAL A 65 -24.39 13.05 -27.98
CA VAL A 65 -23.56 13.76 -28.96
C VAL A 65 -22.24 14.15 -28.33
N VAL A 66 -21.13 13.97 -29.07
CA VAL A 66 -19.79 14.37 -28.63
C VAL A 66 -19.79 15.83 -28.17
N GLY A 67 -19.30 16.07 -26.96
CA GLY A 67 -19.37 17.38 -26.29
C GLY A 67 -20.55 17.54 -25.32
N ALA A 68 -21.36 16.49 -25.12
CA ALA A 68 -22.40 16.47 -24.10
C ALA A 68 -21.83 16.77 -22.70
N ARG A 69 -22.65 17.40 -21.87
CA ARG A 69 -22.40 17.69 -20.45
C ARG A 69 -23.31 16.81 -19.61
N VAL A 70 -22.82 16.40 -18.43
CA VAL A 70 -23.57 15.55 -17.50
C VAL A 70 -23.58 16.20 -16.13
N GLU A 71 -24.75 16.22 -15.49
CA GLU A 71 -24.93 16.69 -14.13
C GLU A 71 -25.59 15.60 -13.27
N PHE A 72 -25.13 15.45 -12.03
CA PHE A 72 -25.73 14.60 -11.01
C PHE A 72 -26.39 15.51 -9.98
N GLY A 73 -27.73 15.54 -9.94
CA GLY A 73 -28.47 16.40 -9.01
C GLY A 73 -28.14 17.87 -9.15
N GLY A 74 -27.85 18.33 -10.37
CA GLY A 74 -27.42 19.70 -10.67
C GLY A 74 -25.93 19.99 -10.42
N VAL A 75 -25.14 19.01 -9.97
CA VAL A 75 -23.69 19.15 -9.82
C VAL A 75 -22.99 18.63 -11.09
N PRO A 76 -22.16 19.43 -11.78
CA PRO A 76 -21.44 18.99 -12.98
C PRO A 76 -20.50 17.80 -12.70
N ALA A 77 -20.57 16.78 -13.55
CA ALA A 77 -19.63 15.66 -13.57
C ALA A 77 -18.29 16.06 -14.23
N THR A 78 -17.24 15.28 -13.96
CA THR A 78 -15.94 15.43 -14.62
C THR A 78 -15.63 14.25 -15.53
N ASP A 79 -14.58 14.36 -16.34
CA ASP A 79 -14.12 13.31 -17.28
C ASP A 79 -15.23 12.77 -18.19
N VAL A 80 -16.09 13.66 -18.68
CA VAL A 80 -17.20 13.29 -19.56
C VAL A 80 -16.66 12.94 -20.96
N VAL A 81 -16.80 11.68 -21.34
CA VAL A 81 -16.39 11.16 -22.65
C VAL A 81 -17.55 10.42 -23.28
N VAL A 82 -18.02 10.90 -24.43
CA VAL A 82 -19.03 10.21 -25.24
C VAL A 82 -18.34 9.12 -26.06
N VAL A 83 -18.59 7.87 -25.72
CA VAL A 83 -17.98 6.70 -26.36
C VAL A 83 -18.75 6.29 -27.62
N SER A 84 -20.08 6.43 -27.57
CA SER A 84 -20.99 6.24 -28.70
C SER A 84 -22.25 7.08 -28.48
N ASP A 85 -23.14 7.10 -29.47
CA ASP A 85 -24.49 7.68 -29.37
C ASP A 85 -25.37 7.11 -28.23
N SER A 86 -24.91 6.05 -27.60
CA SER A 86 -25.61 5.24 -26.62
C SER A 86 -24.82 5.03 -25.33
N ARG A 87 -23.58 5.52 -25.26
CA ARG A 87 -22.71 5.41 -24.08
C ARG A 87 -21.89 6.67 -23.80
N ILE A 88 -21.93 7.12 -22.54
CA ILE A 88 -21.03 8.16 -22.00
C ILE A 88 -20.32 7.59 -20.78
N THR A 89 -19.00 7.73 -20.69
CA THR A 89 -18.27 7.50 -19.43
C THR A 89 -18.04 8.83 -18.73
N VAL A 90 -18.28 8.89 -17.42
CA VAL A 90 -18.14 10.10 -16.59
C VAL A 90 -17.57 9.76 -15.22
N THR A 91 -17.08 10.76 -14.49
CA THR A 91 -16.79 10.68 -13.06
C THR A 91 -17.86 11.41 -12.27
N ALA A 92 -18.56 10.71 -11.39
CA ALA A 92 -19.56 11.29 -10.50
C ALA A 92 -18.91 12.31 -9.55
N PRO A 93 -19.48 13.52 -9.42
CA PRO A 93 -18.96 14.54 -8.50
C PRO A 93 -19.33 14.21 -7.04
N ARG A 94 -18.82 15.03 -6.11
CA ARG A 94 -19.28 14.99 -4.72
C ARG A 94 -20.75 15.43 -4.66
N ASN A 95 -21.62 14.66 -3.99
CA ASN A 95 -23.03 15.01 -3.81
C ASN A 95 -23.59 14.42 -2.49
N GLN A 96 -24.77 14.85 -2.08
CA GLN A 96 -25.45 14.36 -0.87
C GLN A 96 -25.83 12.89 -0.99
N ARG A 97 -25.76 12.16 0.13
CA ARG A 97 -26.25 10.79 0.24
C ARG A 97 -27.72 10.70 -0.13
N GLY A 98 -28.06 9.72 -0.97
CA GLY A 98 -29.43 9.41 -1.36
C GLY A 98 -29.60 9.27 -2.88
N PRO A 99 -30.84 9.01 -3.32
CA PRO A 99 -31.14 8.93 -4.74
C PRO A 99 -31.01 10.30 -5.41
N THR A 100 -30.37 10.34 -6.57
CA THR A 100 -30.02 11.54 -7.34
C THR A 100 -30.39 11.36 -8.80
N SER A 101 -31.06 12.35 -9.38
CA SER A 101 -31.37 12.40 -10.81
C SER A 101 -30.15 12.84 -11.62
N LEU A 102 -30.02 12.34 -12.84
CA LEU A 102 -29.00 12.79 -13.79
C LEU A 102 -29.64 13.58 -14.91
N THR A 103 -28.91 14.57 -15.42
CA THR A 103 -29.24 15.32 -16.63
C THR A 103 -28.09 15.22 -17.61
N VAL A 104 -28.39 14.93 -18.87
CA VAL A 104 -27.44 15.00 -19.98
C VAL A 104 -27.90 16.08 -20.94
N THR A 105 -27.01 17.01 -21.27
CA THR A 105 -27.27 18.12 -22.19
C THR A 105 -26.31 18.02 -23.36
N ASN A 106 -26.86 17.86 -24.57
CA ASN A 106 -26.10 17.84 -25.81
C ASN A 106 -25.62 19.25 -26.20
N PRO A 107 -24.64 19.39 -27.11
CA PRO A 107 -24.14 20.69 -27.56
C PRO A 107 -25.19 21.61 -28.21
N ASP A 108 -26.27 21.04 -28.75
CA ASP A 108 -27.41 21.79 -29.30
C ASP A 108 -28.33 22.37 -28.20
N GLY A 109 -28.03 22.10 -26.93
CA GLY A 109 -28.79 22.56 -25.77
C GLY A 109 -30.00 21.68 -25.42
N LYS A 110 -30.30 20.64 -26.22
CA LYS A 110 -31.33 19.67 -25.84
C LYS A 110 -30.84 18.82 -24.68
N PHE A 111 -31.73 18.49 -23.77
CA PHE A 111 -31.39 17.73 -22.58
C PHE A 111 -32.41 16.65 -22.29
N GLY A 112 -31.96 15.62 -21.58
CA GLY A 112 -32.79 14.55 -21.05
C GLY A 112 -32.39 14.25 -19.61
N THR A 113 -33.37 13.86 -18.82
CA THR A 113 -33.19 13.48 -17.42
C THR A 113 -33.38 11.98 -17.24
N SER A 114 -32.79 11.43 -16.18
CA SER A 114 -32.92 10.00 -15.85
C SER A 114 -34.31 9.59 -15.36
N GLY A 115 -35.23 10.55 -15.15
CA GLY A 115 -36.60 10.30 -14.74
C GLY A 115 -36.69 9.56 -13.41
N THR A 116 -37.33 8.39 -13.42
CA THR A 116 -37.50 7.51 -12.25
C THR A 116 -36.29 6.61 -11.97
N ILE A 117 -35.30 6.57 -12.87
CA ILE A 117 -34.07 5.80 -12.71
C ILE A 117 -33.06 6.70 -12.01
N LEU A 118 -32.79 6.43 -10.72
CA LEU A 118 -31.99 7.31 -9.86
C LEU A 118 -30.65 6.68 -9.50
N PHE A 119 -29.58 7.47 -9.63
CA PHE A 119 -28.25 7.09 -9.17
C PHE A 119 -28.20 7.30 -7.67
N THR A 120 -27.77 6.30 -6.90
CA THR A 120 -27.77 6.43 -5.44
C THR A 120 -26.38 6.75 -4.91
N TYR A 121 -26.21 7.94 -4.35
CA TYR A 121 -25.04 8.26 -3.54
C TYR A 121 -25.16 7.54 -2.21
N GLN A 122 -24.20 6.69 -1.92
CA GLN A 122 -24.06 6.00 -0.66
C GLN A 122 -23.08 6.79 0.21
N ALA A 123 -23.27 6.67 1.53
CA ALA A 123 -22.25 7.13 2.45
C ALA A 123 -20.92 6.44 2.09
N THR A 124 -19.82 7.14 2.27
CA THR A 124 -18.54 6.43 2.36
C THR A 124 -18.71 5.49 3.55
N ILE A 125 -18.67 4.17 3.33
CA ILE A 125 -18.66 3.21 4.44
C ILE A 125 -17.33 3.45 5.15
N THR A 126 -17.30 4.36 6.11
CA THR A 126 -16.25 4.41 7.12
C THR A 126 -16.71 3.44 8.18
N SER A 127 -16.14 2.23 8.21
CA SER A 127 -16.30 1.40 9.39
C SER A 127 -15.72 2.22 10.55
N THR A 128 -16.50 2.71 11.50
CA THR A 128 -15.95 3.60 12.55
C THR A 128 -14.90 2.92 13.44
N THR A 129 -14.72 1.61 13.28
CA THR A 129 -13.75 0.83 14.04
C THR A 129 -12.50 0.56 13.21
N ALA A 130 -11.36 1.03 13.70
CA ALA A 130 -10.07 0.78 13.09
C ALA A 130 -9.72 -0.72 13.04
N PRO A 131 -8.93 -1.17 12.03
CA PRO A 131 -8.36 -2.51 12.06
C PRO A 131 -7.47 -2.67 13.30
N LEU A 132 -7.53 -3.83 13.94
CA LEU A 132 -6.69 -4.16 15.09
C LEU A 132 -5.62 -5.15 14.65
N ILE A 133 -4.36 -4.79 14.87
CA ILE A 133 -3.22 -5.68 14.66
C ILE A 133 -2.86 -6.33 15.99
N GLN A 134 -2.83 -7.66 16.05
CA GLN A 134 -2.52 -8.42 17.28
C GLN A 134 -1.10 -8.98 17.25
N SER A 135 -0.66 -9.54 16.12
CA SER A 135 0.68 -10.10 15.99
C SER A 135 1.15 -10.13 14.54
N VAL A 136 2.47 -10.25 14.37
CA VAL A 136 3.13 -10.42 13.07
C VAL A 136 4.08 -11.61 13.14
N THR A 137 4.09 -12.45 12.11
CA THR A 137 4.92 -13.67 12.04
C THR A 137 5.53 -13.83 10.65
N PRO A 138 6.86 -14.02 10.53
CA PRO A 138 7.84 -14.00 11.61
C PRO A 138 7.96 -12.61 12.27
N PRO A 139 8.43 -12.53 13.53
CA PRO A 139 8.62 -11.25 14.22
C PRO A 139 9.87 -10.50 13.74
N SER A 140 10.65 -11.06 12.82
CA SER A 140 11.84 -10.41 12.26
C SER A 140 12.15 -10.87 10.84
N GLY A 141 12.97 -10.11 10.14
CA GLY A 141 13.41 -10.43 8.78
C GLY A 141 14.52 -9.52 8.26
N SER A 142 15.02 -9.82 7.06
CA SER A 142 16.21 -9.17 6.50
C SER A 142 16.02 -7.67 6.27
N GLN A 143 17.03 -6.87 6.65
CA GLN A 143 17.16 -5.45 6.30
C GLN A 143 17.07 -5.18 4.80
N ASP A 144 17.41 -6.17 3.96
CA ASP A 144 17.34 -6.03 2.50
C ASP A 144 15.91 -6.24 1.97
N GLY A 145 14.93 -6.51 2.85
CA GLY A 145 13.54 -6.73 2.50
C GLY A 145 13.25 -8.17 2.06
N GLY A 146 12.11 -8.36 1.40
CA GLY A 146 11.70 -9.66 0.85
C GLY A 146 11.17 -10.67 1.87
N THR A 147 11.04 -10.28 3.14
CA THR A 147 10.48 -11.18 4.15
C THR A 147 8.96 -11.19 4.03
N THR A 148 8.39 -12.37 3.76
CA THR A 148 6.94 -12.57 3.80
C THR A 148 6.49 -12.60 5.26
N ILE A 149 5.63 -11.67 5.64
CA ILE A 149 5.02 -11.56 6.95
C ILE A 149 3.52 -11.87 6.90
N THR A 150 3.04 -12.56 7.92
CA THR A 150 1.62 -12.78 8.21
C THR A 150 1.23 -11.88 9.36
N ILE A 151 0.20 -11.05 9.15
CA ILE A 151 -0.35 -10.11 10.12
C ILE A 151 -1.68 -10.66 10.59
N VAL A 152 -1.78 -10.99 11.88
CA VAL A 152 -2.98 -11.50 12.52
C VAL A 152 -3.65 -10.38 13.31
N GLY A 153 -4.98 -10.32 13.22
CA GLY A 153 -5.75 -9.23 13.81
C GLY A 153 -7.25 -9.38 13.66
N SER A 154 -7.94 -8.26 13.52
CA SER A 154 -9.38 -8.21 13.23
C SER A 154 -9.75 -6.96 12.43
N ARG A 155 -10.90 -7.04 11.74
CA ARG A 155 -11.48 -5.94 10.96
C ARG A 155 -10.62 -5.49 9.79
N PHE A 156 -9.84 -6.40 9.21
CA PHE A 156 -9.21 -6.17 7.93
C PHE A 156 -10.26 -6.25 6.83
N VAL A 157 -10.13 -5.40 5.81
CA VAL A 157 -11.06 -5.33 4.68
C VAL A 157 -10.32 -5.69 3.40
N ALA A 158 -10.99 -6.38 2.47
CA ALA A 158 -10.42 -6.68 1.16
C ALA A 158 -9.98 -5.39 0.45
N GLY A 159 -8.72 -5.33 0.01
CA GLY A 159 -8.10 -4.11 -0.52
C GLY A 159 -7.30 -3.29 0.50
N ALA A 160 -7.17 -3.75 1.75
CA ALA A 160 -6.30 -3.11 2.73
C ALA A 160 -4.84 -3.05 2.24
N THR A 161 -4.16 -1.97 2.62
CA THR A 161 -2.73 -1.76 2.35
C THR A 161 -1.93 -1.88 3.65
N VAL A 162 -0.66 -2.24 3.53
CA VAL A 162 0.26 -2.40 4.66
C VAL A 162 1.46 -1.48 4.47
N THR A 163 1.84 -0.75 5.51
CA THR A 163 3.10 0.00 5.61
C THR A 163 3.93 -0.62 6.73
N VAL A 164 5.22 -0.82 6.48
CA VAL A 164 6.19 -1.24 7.50
C VAL A 164 7.09 -0.03 7.77
N SER A 165 7.21 0.41 9.02
CA SER A 165 7.84 1.69 9.35
C SER A 165 7.20 2.85 8.55
N SER A 166 7.94 3.44 7.60
CA SER A 166 7.50 4.54 6.73
C SER A 166 7.02 4.08 5.35
N ASP A 167 7.49 2.94 4.84
CA ASP A 167 7.35 2.60 3.43
C ASP A 167 6.35 1.47 3.17
N PRO A 168 5.62 1.51 2.03
CA PRO A 168 4.64 0.49 1.70
C PRO A 168 5.27 -0.91 1.62
N ALA A 169 4.57 -1.89 2.19
CA ALA A 169 4.86 -3.29 1.92
C ALA A 169 4.36 -3.66 0.51
N THR A 170 4.95 -4.71 -0.06
CA THR A 170 4.54 -5.23 -1.38
C THR A 170 3.77 -6.53 -1.24
N ASN A 171 3.14 -6.98 -2.32
CA ASN A 171 2.43 -8.27 -2.38
C ASN A 171 1.43 -8.46 -1.22
N VAL A 172 0.71 -7.39 -0.87
CA VAL A 172 -0.29 -7.42 0.20
C VAL A 172 -1.49 -8.24 -0.26
N LYS A 173 -1.77 -9.34 0.45
CA LYS A 173 -2.92 -10.22 0.18
C LYS A 173 -3.83 -10.28 1.39
N PHE A 174 -5.07 -9.89 1.19
CA PHE A 174 -6.15 -10.14 2.13
C PHE A 174 -6.53 -11.63 2.08
N ILE A 175 -6.45 -12.31 3.22
CA ILE A 175 -6.88 -13.71 3.34
C ILE A 175 -8.30 -13.76 3.91
N ASN A 176 -8.53 -13.06 5.02
CA ASN A 176 -9.83 -12.88 5.66
C ASN A 176 -9.75 -11.69 6.65
N GLU A 177 -10.87 -11.39 7.33
CA GLU A 177 -10.97 -10.24 8.24
C GLU A 177 -9.98 -10.23 9.41
N GLY A 178 -9.34 -11.36 9.72
CA GLY A 178 -8.33 -11.48 10.75
C GLY A 178 -6.92 -11.76 10.25
N THR A 179 -6.68 -11.85 8.93
CA THR A 179 -5.38 -12.23 8.37
C THR A 179 -5.04 -11.51 7.07
N ILE A 180 -3.89 -10.85 7.05
CA ILE A 180 -3.23 -10.29 5.86
C ILE A 180 -1.84 -10.91 5.73
N THR A 181 -1.38 -11.16 4.50
CA THR A 181 0.05 -11.40 4.22
C THR A 181 0.64 -10.24 3.43
N ALA A 182 1.91 -9.93 3.65
CA ALA A 182 2.62 -8.88 2.94
C ALA A 182 4.12 -9.22 2.85
N VAL A 183 4.85 -8.53 1.98
CA VAL A 183 6.30 -8.68 1.82
C VAL A 183 6.99 -7.37 2.19
N THR A 184 7.95 -7.44 3.11
CA THR A 184 8.70 -6.27 3.57
C THR A 184 9.57 -5.68 2.45
N HIS A 185 9.76 -4.37 2.47
CA HIS A 185 10.77 -3.67 1.66
C HIS A 185 12.10 -3.61 2.44
N ALA A 186 13.16 -3.13 1.79
CA ALA A 186 14.45 -2.93 2.43
C ALA A 186 14.41 -1.76 3.41
N ASN A 187 14.78 -1.98 4.68
CA ASN A 187 14.77 -0.96 5.71
C ASN A 187 15.99 -1.09 6.63
N SER A 188 16.33 -0.02 7.35
CA SER A 188 17.42 -0.03 8.31
C SER A 188 17.17 -1.07 9.43
N PRO A 189 18.20 -1.76 9.92
CA PRO A 189 18.06 -2.66 11.05
C PRO A 189 17.47 -1.97 12.28
N GLY A 190 16.58 -2.67 12.97
CA GLY A 190 15.90 -2.18 14.17
C GLY A 190 14.40 -2.44 14.16
N PRO A 191 13.71 -1.97 15.23
CA PRO A 191 12.28 -2.16 15.39
C PRO A 191 11.47 -1.40 14.35
N ALA A 192 10.44 -2.06 13.83
CA ALA A 192 9.51 -1.56 12.84
C ALA A 192 8.06 -1.64 13.34
N SER A 193 7.35 -0.53 13.16
CA SER A 193 5.89 -0.47 13.30
C SER A 193 5.20 -1.06 12.09
N ILE A 194 4.01 -1.61 12.27
CA ILE A 194 3.15 -2.08 11.20
C ILE A 194 1.88 -1.24 11.19
N LYS A 195 1.53 -0.69 10.03
CA LYS A 195 0.30 0.06 9.81
C LYS A 195 -0.52 -0.65 8.75
N VAL A 196 -1.78 -0.94 9.07
CA VAL A 196 -2.79 -1.43 8.12
C VAL A 196 -3.78 -0.32 7.86
N THR A 197 -3.99 0.02 6.58
CA THR A 197 -4.99 1.00 6.14
C THR A 197 -6.03 0.30 5.29
N ASN A 198 -7.26 0.23 5.79
CA ASN A 198 -8.38 -0.33 5.06
C ASN A 198 -8.86 0.64 3.95
N PRO A 199 -9.58 0.15 2.92
CA PRO A 199 -10.10 0.99 1.83
C PRO A 199 -11.09 2.07 2.28
N ASP A 200 -11.70 1.88 3.45
CA ASP A 200 -12.58 2.85 4.10
C ASP A 200 -11.82 4.00 4.80
N GLY A 201 -10.49 4.01 4.70
CA GLY A 201 -9.63 5.02 5.28
C GLY A 201 -9.23 4.76 6.74
N GLN A 202 -9.72 3.68 7.35
CA GLN A 202 -9.43 3.38 8.74
C GLN A 202 -8.05 2.77 8.92
N ILE A 203 -7.38 3.17 10.02
CA ILE A 203 -5.97 2.87 10.24
C ILE A 203 -5.75 2.19 11.60
N GLY A 204 -5.08 1.05 11.56
CA GLY A 204 -4.55 0.35 12.73
C GLY A 204 -3.03 0.38 12.68
N THR A 205 -2.38 0.72 13.79
CA THR A 205 -0.91 0.84 13.87
C THR A 205 -0.37 0.19 15.13
N THR A 206 0.75 -0.53 15.01
CA THR A 206 1.53 -1.02 16.16
C THR A 206 2.68 -0.06 16.50
N ARG A 207 3.15 -0.04 17.75
CA ARG A 207 4.35 0.72 18.13
C ARG A 207 5.63 0.05 17.64
N SER A 208 5.74 -1.26 17.84
CA SER A 208 6.76 -2.15 17.27
C SER A 208 6.19 -3.56 17.25
N ALA A 209 6.24 -4.23 16.10
CA ALA A 209 5.74 -5.60 15.96
C ALA A 209 6.63 -6.49 15.06
N PHE A 210 7.67 -5.92 14.46
CA PHE A 210 8.60 -6.60 13.56
C PHE A 210 9.99 -5.98 13.69
N ASP A 211 11.06 -6.77 13.62
CA ASP A 211 12.44 -6.28 13.65
C ASP A 211 13.17 -6.56 12.34
N PHE A 212 13.74 -5.52 11.73
CA PHE A 212 14.71 -5.70 10.66
C PHE A 212 16.06 -6.09 11.25
N ILE A 213 16.60 -7.23 10.81
CA ILE A 213 17.90 -7.73 11.21
C ILE A 213 18.90 -7.60 10.07
N TYR A 214 20.18 -7.44 10.40
CA TYR A 214 21.25 -7.46 9.41
C TYR A 214 21.16 -8.74 8.57
N SER A 215 21.29 -8.58 7.25
CA SER A 215 21.49 -9.74 6.38
C SER A 215 22.78 -10.44 6.76
N THR A 216 22.81 -11.76 6.61
CA THR A 216 23.95 -12.61 6.97
C THR A 216 25.24 -12.21 6.23
N GLU A 217 25.14 -11.59 5.05
CA GLU A 217 26.27 -11.05 4.28
C GLU A 217 26.79 -9.68 4.78
N ARG A 218 25.95 -8.91 5.49
CA ARG A 218 26.31 -7.62 6.12
C ARG A 218 26.37 -7.71 7.64
N ASN A 219 26.66 -8.89 8.18
CA ASN A 219 27.19 -8.96 9.53
C ASN A 219 28.58 -8.30 9.51
N PRO A 220 28.85 -7.21 10.26
CA PRO A 220 30.19 -6.61 10.31
C PRO A 220 31.29 -7.62 10.73
N ALA A 221 30.93 -8.77 11.31
CA ALA A 221 31.86 -9.88 11.55
C ALA A 221 32.27 -10.65 10.28
N ALA A 222 31.40 -10.75 9.26
CA ALA A 222 31.68 -11.45 8.01
C ALA A 222 32.52 -10.61 7.03
N ALA A 223 32.35 -9.28 7.05
CA ALA A 223 33.10 -8.34 6.21
C ALA A 223 34.61 -8.25 6.56
N LEU A 224 35.04 -8.77 7.72
CA LEU A 224 36.44 -8.82 8.14
C LEU A 224 37.21 -10.07 7.67
N GLY A 225 36.58 -11.00 6.94
CA GLY A 225 37.27 -12.18 6.41
C GLY A 225 37.91 -13.07 7.48
N LEU A 226 37.44 -13.01 8.73
CA LEU A 226 37.92 -13.86 9.80
C LEU A 226 37.33 -15.27 9.61
N THR A 227 37.96 -16.08 8.78
CA THR A 227 37.79 -17.53 8.87
C THR A 227 38.21 -17.95 10.27
N ALA A 228 37.30 -18.58 11.01
CA ALA A 228 37.65 -19.20 12.28
C ALA A 228 38.87 -20.11 12.05
N PRO A 229 39.99 -19.93 12.79
CA PRO A 229 41.14 -20.80 12.64
C PRO A 229 40.71 -22.24 12.99
N PRO A 230 41.25 -23.26 12.33
CA PRO A 230 40.94 -24.64 12.66
C PRO A 230 41.27 -24.86 14.14
N MET A 231 40.28 -25.28 14.92
CA MET A 231 40.48 -25.66 16.32
C MET A 231 41.42 -26.87 16.35
N THR A 232 42.71 -26.59 16.48
CA THR A 232 43.70 -27.63 16.75
C THR A 232 43.71 -27.85 18.25
N ALA A 233 43.83 -29.13 18.63
CA ALA A 233 43.54 -29.68 19.94
C ALA A 233 44.09 -28.89 21.13
N ALA A 234 43.29 -28.93 22.21
CA ALA A 234 43.54 -28.34 23.51
C ALA A 234 44.98 -28.58 24.02
N GLN A 235 45.67 -27.48 24.34
CA GLN A 235 46.89 -27.52 25.13
C GLN A 235 46.51 -27.29 26.62
N PRO A 236 46.98 -28.14 27.56
CA PRO A 236 46.61 -27.99 28.96
C PRO A 236 47.32 -26.77 29.57
N GLY A 237 46.56 -25.84 30.16
CA GLY A 237 47.11 -24.80 31.04
C GLY A 237 46.79 -23.34 30.72
N TYR A 238 46.16 -23.03 29.58
CA TYR A 238 45.73 -21.67 29.26
C TYR A 238 44.32 -21.67 28.69
N GLY A 239 43.33 -21.28 29.50
CA GLY A 239 41.97 -21.05 29.03
C GLY A 239 41.91 -19.72 28.28
N SER A 240 41.91 -19.77 26.95
CA SER A 240 41.78 -18.59 26.08
C SER A 240 40.64 -18.78 25.07
N ALA A 241 39.57 -17.98 25.24
CA ALA A 241 38.69 -17.52 24.18
C ALA A 241 38.66 -15.98 24.25
N PRO A 242 38.48 -15.26 23.13
CA PRO A 242 38.70 -13.82 23.09
C PRO A 242 37.68 -13.09 23.97
N VAL A 243 38.17 -12.49 25.04
CA VAL A 243 37.41 -11.60 25.91
C VAL A 243 37.06 -10.36 25.09
N VAL A 244 35.78 -10.14 24.80
CA VAL A 244 35.30 -8.78 24.50
C VAL A 244 35.55 -7.98 25.77
N LYS A 245 36.69 -7.28 25.83
CA LYS A 245 37.02 -6.39 26.94
C LYS A 245 36.03 -5.24 26.92
N LEU A 246 35.12 -5.20 27.89
CA LEU A 246 34.37 -4.00 28.21
C LEU A 246 35.39 -2.87 28.43
N PRO A 247 35.13 -1.64 27.96
CA PRO A 247 35.88 -0.50 28.47
C PRO A 247 35.71 -0.49 29.99
N VAL A 248 36.81 -0.28 30.73
CA VAL A 248 36.88 -0.30 32.21
C VAL A 248 35.93 0.68 32.91
N THR A 249 35.22 1.49 32.12
CA THR A 249 34.10 2.34 32.50
C THR A 249 33.01 2.23 31.43
N GLY A 250 31.79 1.88 31.81
CA GLY A 250 30.62 1.93 30.93
C GLY A 250 29.78 0.65 30.92
N ILE A 251 28.93 0.53 29.89
CA ILE A 251 28.05 -0.61 29.63
C ILE A 251 28.41 -1.21 28.27
N GLY A 252 28.39 -2.54 28.15
CA GLY A 252 28.69 -3.22 26.90
C GLY A 252 28.15 -4.64 26.84
N LEU A 253 28.19 -5.23 25.65
CA LEU A 253 27.78 -6.61 25.40
C LEU A 253 28.97 -7.54 25.51
N MET A 254 28.76 -8.70 26.12
CA MET A 254 29.75 -9.78 26.18
C MET A 254 29.08 -11.14 25.97
N VAL A 255 29.85 -12.10 25.48
CA VAL A 255 29.43 -13.51 25.42
C VAL A 255 30.27 -14.27 26.43
N PHE A 256 29.63 -14.86 27.44
CA PHE A 256 30.32 -15.61 28.48
C PHE A 256 30.55 -17.06 28.04
N SER A 257 31.77 -17.55 28.22
CA SER A 257 32.18 -18.91 27.85
C SER A 257 31.60 -20.01 28.75
N GLY A 258 30.79 -19.63 29.74
CA GLY A 258 30.19 -20.53 30.72
C GLY A 258 31.05 -20.66 31.97
N GLY A 259 30.41 -21.03 33.08
CA GLY A 259 31.04 -21.06 34.40
C GLY A 259 30.11 -20.50 35.47
N ASN A 260 30.65 -20.21 36.65
CA ASN A 260 29.87 -19.66 37.75
C ASN A 260 29.96 -18.11 37.80
N ASN A 261 29.19 -17.50 38.70
CA ASN A 261 29.14 -16.05 38.87
C ASN A 261 30.50 -15.43 39.28
N ALA A 262 31.34 -16.16 40.03
CA ALA A 262 32.66 -15.68 40.42
C ALA A 262 33.60 -15.63 39.21
N GLU A 263 33.51 -16.63 38.34
CA GLU A 263 34.25 -16.66 37.08
C GLU A 263 33.76 -15.56 36.12
N LEU A 264 32.46 -15.32 36.05
CA LEU A 264 31.89 -14.21 35.27
C LEU A 264 32.47 -12.85 35.70
N LEU A 265 32.49 -12.58 37.00
CA LEU A 265 33.07 -11.34 37.54
C LEU A 265 34.57 -11.24 37.26
N ARG A 266 35.30 -12.36 37.38
CA ARG A 266 36.73 -12.41 37.14
C ARG A 266 37.08 -12.13 35.67
N VAL A 267 36.36 -12.75 34.73
CA VAL A 267 36.64 -12.59 33.29
C VAL A 267 36.11 -11.29 32.71
N SER A 268 35.08 -10.69 33.32
CA SER A 268 34.57 -9.39 32.87
C SER A 268 35.55 -8.24 33.15
N GLY A 269 36.42 -8.41 34.16
CA GLY A 269 37.34 -7.38 34.61
C GLY A 269 36.66 -6.22 35.35
N CYS A 270 35.36 -6.32 35.66
CA CYS A 270 34.67 -5.30 36.46
C CYS A 270 35.04 -5.43 37.95
N PRO A 271 35.23 -4.30 38.68
CA PRO A 271 35.28 -4.34 40.14
C PRO A 271 33.95 -4.82 40.72
N GLN A 272 34.00 -5.70 41.74
CA GLN A 272 32.79 -6.27 42.37
C GLN A 272 31.78 -5.20 42.80
N ALA A 273 32.27 -4.10 43.39
CA ALA A 273 31.45 -3.03 43.93
C ALA A 273 30.68 -2.23 42.86
N THR A 274 31.10 -2.32 41.59
CA THR A 274 30.58 -1.51 40.49
C THR A 274 30.07 -2.35 39.31
N ALA A 275 30.07 -3.67 39.49
CA ALA A 275 29.64 -4.61 38.48
C ALA A 275 28.12 -4.79 38.50
N ALA A 276 27.51 -4.82 37.32
CA ALA A 276 26.16 -5.32 37.13
C ALA A 276 26.09 -6.08 35.81
N PHE A 277 25.38 -7.20 35.80
CA PHE A 277 25.19 -8.06 34.65
C PHE A 277 23.71 -8.27 34.39
N TRP A 278 23.33 -8.38 33.12
CA TRP A 278 21.98 -8.70 32.69
C TRP A 278 21.99 -9.79 31.64
N ALA A 279 21.07 -10.74 31.79
CA ALA A 279 20.75 -11.76 30.80
C ALA A 279 19.28 -11.66 30.42
N SER A 280 18.93 -12.03 29.19
CA SER A 280 17.51 -12.16 28.82
C SER A 280 16.94 -13.48 29.36
N ASP A 281 15.73 -13.46 29.90
CA ASP A 281 14.99 -14.65 30.33
C ASP A 281 14.39 -15.47 29.17
N GLY A 282 14.59 -15.06 27.91
CA GLY A 282 14.00 -15.66 26.74
C GLY A 282 12.56 -15.23 26.44
N LEU A 283 11.94 -14.43 27.32
CA LEU A 283 10.62 -13.81 27.16
C LEU A 283 10.72 -12.29 26.92
N GLY A 284 11.94 -11.77 26.81
CA GLY A 284 12.23 -10.36 26.56
C GLY A 284 12.46 -9.51 27.81
N ALA A 285 12.39 -10.10 29.01
CA ALA A 285 12.78 -9.39 30.23
C ALA A 285 14.28 -9.60 30.52
N LEU A 286 14.88 -8.64 31.22
CA LEU A 286 16.27 -8.73 31.69
C LEU A 286 16.29 -9.17 33.16
N VAL A 287 16.96 -10.29 33.43
CA VAL A 287 17.30 -10.71 34.80
C VAL A 287 18.62 -10.06 35.21
N THR A 288 18.70 -9.57 36.43
CA THR A 288 19.83 -8.79 36.92
C THR A 288 20.69 -9.60 37.88
N TYR A 289 22.02 -9.44 37.77
CA TYR A 289 22.99 -9.89 38.75
C TYR A 289 23.89 -8.75 39.20
N VAL A 290 23.86 -8.45 40.49
CA VAL A 290 24.75 -7.48 41.15
C VAL A 290 25.65 -8.26 42.12
N PRO A 291 26.94 -8.46 41.79
CA PRO A 291 27.88 -9.14 42.66
C PRO A 291 28.00 -8.46 44.03
N GLY A 292 28.03 -9.25 45.10
CA GLY A 292 28.28 -8.74 46.46
C GLY A 292 27.13 -7.94 47.10
N THR A 293 25.97 -7.80 46.44
CA THR A 293 24.79 -7.19 47.07
C THR A 293 24.29 -8.02 48.26
N THR A 294 23.89 -7.35 49.33
CA THR A 294 23.25 -7.98 50.50
C THR A 294 21.73 -8.12 50.32
N ILE A 295 21.16 -7.47 49.29
CA ILE A 295 19.72 -7.54 48.99
C ILE A 295 19.46 -8.81 48.19
N THR A 296 19.03 -9.87 48.86
CA THR A 296 18.79 -11.19 48.25
C THR A 296 17.79 -11.16 47.10
N ALA A 297 16.79 -10.27 47.14
CA ALA A 297 15.80 -10.10 46.07
C ALA A 297 16.40 -9.65 44.73
N VAL A 298 17.53 -8.91 44.75
CA VAL A 298 18.17 -8.39 43.53
C VAL A 298 18.68 -9.53 42.64
N ASN A 299 19.25 -10.57 43.25
CA ASN A 299 19.83 -11.71 42.52
C ASN A 299 18.89 -12.92 42.49
N ALA A 300 17.68 -12.85 43.05
CA ALA A 300 16.79 -13.99 43.18
C ALA A 300 16.39 -14.58 41.81
N ALA A 301 15.97 -13.73 40.87
CA ALA A 301 15.60 -14.15 39.53
C ALA A 301 16.79 -14.72 38.74
N TRP A 302 17.97 -14.11 38.87
CA TRP A 302 19.19 -14.63 38.27
C TRP A 302 19.58 -15.99 38.82
N ASN A 303 19.54 -16.17 40.14
CA ASN A 303 19.86 -17.44 40.78
C ASN A 303 18.83 -18.53 40.45
N ALA A 304 17.56 -18.16 40.22
CA ALA A 304 16.56 -19.10 39.73
C ALA A 304 16.83 -19.51 38.27
N MET A 305 17.30 -18.58 37.44
CA MET A 305 17.62 -18.82 36.04
C MET A 305 18.93 -19.61 35.85
N PHE A 306 19.94 -19.34 36.69
CA PHE A 306 21.26 -19.98 36.66
C PHE A 306 21.59 -20.62 38.03
N PRO A 307 20.90 -21.69 38.43
CA PRO A 307 20.99 -22.23 39.79
C PRO A 307 22.35 -22.88 40.12
N ALA A 308 23.09 -23.33 39.10
CA ALA A 308 24.39 -23.98 39.27
C ALA A 308 25.51 -23.27 38.50
N SER A 309 25.27 -22.91 37.24
CA SER A 309 26.23 -22.23 36.38
C SER A 309 25.53 -21.52 35.22
N LEU A 310 26.22 -20.56 34.62
CA LEU A 310 25.85 -19.99 33.34
C LEU A 310 26.32 -20.93 32.22
N PRO A 311 25.46 -21.24 31.25
CA PRO A 311 25.84 -21.99 30.05
C PRO A 311 26.96 -21.30 29.26
N ALA A 312 27.71 -22.10 28.49
CA ALA A 312 28.61 -21.56 27.50
C ALA A 312 27.84 -20.76 26.43
N ASN A 313 28.49 -19.75 25.86
CA ASN A 313 27.94 -18.84 24.86
C ASN A 313 26.73 -18.01 25.36
N THR A 314 26.64 -17.75 26.66
CA THR A 314 25.55 -16.93 27.22
C THR A 314 25.77 -15.46 26.86
N PRO A 315 24.87 -14.80 26.12
CA PRO A 315 24.95 -13.38 25.85
C PRO A 315 24.54 -12.58 27.08
N LEU A 316 25.37 -11.60 27.46
CA LEU A 316 25.17 -10.75 28.62
C LEU A 316 25.37 -9.29 28.25
N ILE A 317 24.62 -8.41 28.92
CA ILE A 317 24.98 -7.01 29.07
C ILE A 317 25.74 -6.88 30.38
N ALA A 318 26.85 -6.17 30.37
CA ALA A 318 27.68 -5.95 31.55
C ALA A 318 27.98 -4.47 31.69
N ARG A 319 27.96 -3.99 32.94
CA ARG A 319 28.36 -2.64 33.31
C ARG A 319 29.47 -2.72 34.35
N CYS A 320 30.55 -2.00 34.10
CA CYS A 320 31.59 -1.69 35.08
C CYS A 320 31.56 -0.16 35.27
N ALA A 321 30.95 0.37 36.32
CA ALA A 321 30.99 1.82 36.59
C ALA A 321 30.90 2.14 38.08
#